data_AF-A0A5B8NEA2-F1
#
_entry.id   AF-A0A5B8NEA2-F1
#
_cell.length_a   1.000
_cell.length_b   1.000
_cell.length_c   1.000
_cell.angle_alpha   90.00
_cell.angle_beta   90.00
_cell.angle_gamma   90.00
#
_symmetry.space_group_name_H-M   'P 1'
#
loop_
_entity.id
_entity.type
_entity.pdbx_description
1 polymer ?
#
loop_
_entity_poly.entity_id
_entity_poly.type
_entity_poly.pdbx_seq_one_letter_code
_entity_poly.pdbx_strand_id
1 'polypeptide(L)'
;MLAAAAYSRPSKLYRYSQRQWLERSLLLGEFRLCPAGDAPHAQGSREQILPFGARRHAPQANYLTLSLANAWDESLFATFAGADCCLVVHQAEEFGERIHRAVQRALPSWAGIDAAVSYGVPSPLGAAFSKSKQQAAEKEWLFAWRPMQPELLAHPLVIRIGSIEGIAELRSRAA
;
A
#
# COMPACT_ATOMS: atom_id res chain seq x y z
N MET A 1 14.35 -21.25 -11.70
CA MET A 1 14.99 -20.56 -10.56
C MET A 1 14.54 -19.08 -10.53
N LEU A 2 13.23 -18.82 -10.37
CA LEU A 2 12.61 -17.49 -10.60
C LEU A 2 11.68 -17.04 -9.44
N ALA A 3 11.86 -17.58 -8.24
CA ALA A 3 10.97 -17.30 -7.11
C ALA A 3 11.60 -16.41 -6.02
N ALA A 4 12.93 -16.36 -5.87
CA ALA A 4 13.54 -15.73 -4.70
C ALA A 4 13.51 -14.18 -4.71
N ALA A 5 13.58 -13.55 -5.88
CA ALA A 5 13.67 -12.09 -5.98
C ALA A 5 12.35 -11.34 -5.71
N ALA A 6 11.20 -12.04 -5.76
CA ALA A 6 9.88 -11.43 -5.56
C ALA A 6 9.48 -11.29 -4.07
N TYR A 7 10.26 -11.87 -3.15
CA TYR A 7 9.94 -11.90 -1.71
C TYR A 7 10.84 -11.03 -0.84
N SER A 8 11.97 -10.53 -1.34
CA SER A 8 12.80 -9.63 -0.54
C SER A 8 12.26 -8.21 -0.62
N ARG A 9 12.07 -7.58 0.55
CA ARG A 9 11.73 -6.16 0.64
C ARG A 9 12.78 -5.34 -0.11
N PRO A 10 12.38 -4.37 -0.96
CA PRO A 10 13.33 -3.50 -1.65
C PRO A 10 14.15 -2.72 -0.61
N SER A 11 15.34 -2.27 -0.97
CA SER A 11 16.17 -1.45 -0.07
C SER A 11 15.52 -0.10 0.25
N LYS A 12 14.72 0.43 -0.69
CA LYS A 12 14.02 1.71 -0.55
C LYS A 12 12.55 1.58 -0.91
N LEU A 13 11.75 2.43 -0.27
CA LEU A 13 10.33 2.62 -0.59
C LEU A 13 10.04 4.10 -0.83
N TYR A 14 9.02 4.36 -1.66
CA TYR A 14 8.70 5.69 -2.13
C TYR A 14 7.20 5.96 -1.95
N ARG A 15 6.84 7.13 -1.41
CA ARG A 15 5.45 7.55 -1.30
C ARG A 15 5.27 8.94 -1.86
N TYR A 16 4.51 9.04 -2.94
CA TYR A 16 4.19 10.30 -3.62
C TYR A 16 2.91 10.89 -3.03
N SER A 17 2.94 12.16 -2.64
CA SER A 17 1.77 12.89 -2.13
C SER A 17 2.06 14.39 -2.06
N GLN A 18 1.13 15.15 -1.47
CA GLN A 18 1.37 16.56 -1.15
C GLN A 18 2.36 16.68 0.00
N ARG A 19 3.27 17.65 -0.08
CA ARG A 19 4.31 17.90 0.92
C ARG A 19 3.78 17.94 2.35
N GLN A 20 2.67 18.64 2.59
CA GLN A 20 2.06 18.78 3.93
C GLN A 20 1.74 17.43 4.59
N TRP A 21 1.34 16.42 3.81
CA TRP A 21 1.04 15.09 4.33
C TRP A 21 2.31 14.30 4.59
N LEU A 22 3.31 14.45 3.72
CA LEU A 22 4.58 13.75 3.87
C LEU A 22 5.44 14.32 4.98
N GLU A 23 5.31 15.61 5.31
CA GLU A 23 5.92 16.21 6.50
C GLU A 23 5.37 15.57 7.78
N ARG A 24 4.06 15.30 7.86
CA ARG A 24 3.49 14.54 8.98
C ARG A 24 3.99 13.10 9.01
N SER A 25 4.09 12.44 7.86
CA SER A 25 4.67 11.10 7.78
C SER A 25 6.13 11.07 8.23
N LEU A 26 6.94 12.06 7.84
CA LEU A 26 8.35 12.16 8.18
C LEU A 26 8.55 12.46 9.68
N LEU A 27 7.93 13.53 10.19
CA LEU A 27 8.15 14.05 11.54
C LEU A 27 7.42 13.25 12.61
N LEU A 28 6.22 12.76 12.31
CA LEU A 28 5.34 12.11 13.30
C LEU A 28 5.21 10.61 13.08
N GLY A 29 5.70 10.09 11.95
CA GLY A 29 5.46 8.71 11.54
C GLY A 29 3.99 8.44 11.26
N GLU A 30 3.23 9.43 10.79
CA GLU A 30 1.79 9.31 10.59
C GLU A 30 1.48 8.66 9.23
N PHE A 31 0.77 7.54 9.27
CA PHE A 31 0.32 6.82 8.09
C PHE A 31 -1.15 6.43 8.21
N ARG A 32 -1.93 6.73 7.18
CA ARG A 32 -3.32 6.28 7.05
C ARG A 32 -3.36 4.95 6.30
N LEU A 33 -3.96 3.95 6.93
CA LEU A 33 -4.35 2.69 6.33
C LEU A 33 -5.77 2.81 5.81
N CYS A 34 -6.02 2.36 4.58
CA CYS A 34 -7.33 2.48 3.94
C CYS A 34 -7.93 1.10 3.66
N PRO A 35 -9.26 0.94 3.71
CA PRO A 35 -9.92 -0.28 3.25
C PRO A 35 -9.56 -0.61 1.80
N ALA A 36 -9.42 -1.90 1.48
CA ALA A 36 -9.20 -2.35 0.11
C ALA A 36 -10.42 -2.06 -0.79
N GLY A 37 -10.38 -0.91 -1.46
CA GLY A 37 -11.46 -0.37 -2.30
C GLY A 37 -11.46 1.16 -2.37
N ASP A 38 -10.93 1.81 -1.33
CA ASP A 38 -10.84 3.28 -1.22
C ASP A 38 -9.53 3.86 -1.79
N ALA A 39 -8.64 3.01 -2.33
CA ALA A 39 -7.48 3.50 -3.05
C ALA A 39 -7.97 4.20 -4.34
N PRO A 40 -7.52 5.44 -4.65
CA PRO A 40 -8.04 6.25 -5.76
C PRO A 40 -7.84 5.64 -7.16
N HIS A 41 -7.22 4.46 -7.28
CA HIS A 41 -6.95 3.74 -8.54
C HIS A 41 -7.59 2.35 -8.59
N ALA A 42 -8.42 1.98 -7.61
CA ALA A 42 -9.17 0.72 -7.58
C ALA A 42 -10.53 0.79 -8.33
N GLN A 43 -10.76 1.83 -9.12
CA GLN A 43 -12.00 2.04 -9.88
C GLN A 43 -11.99 1.41 -11.29
N GLY A 44 -11.09 0.45 -11.55
CA GLY A 44 -11.11 -0.37 -12.76
C GLY A 44 -11.97 -1.63 -12.57
N SER A 45 -13.25 -1.55 -12.93
CA SER A 45 -14.23 -2.63 -13.19
C SER A 45 -14.14 -3.90 -12.34
N ARG A 46 -15.02 -3.98 -11.33
CA ARG A 46 -15.46 -5.27 -10.73
C ARG A 46 -16.92 -5.61 -11.08
N GLU A 47 -17.42 -5.14 -12.20
CA GLU A 47 -18.68 -5.65 -12.78
C GLU A 47 -18.39 -6.89 -13.62
N GLN A 48 -18.29 -8.05 -12.98
CA GLN A 48 -18.47 -9.32 -13.67
C GLN A 48 -19.98 -9.52 -13.89
N ILE A 49 -20.47 -9.14 -15.07
CA ILE A 49 -21.80 -9.54 -15.54
C ILE A 49 -21.70 -11.01 -15.95
N LEU A 50 -22.22 -11.92 -15.12
CA LEU A 50 -22.47 -13.31 -15.52
C LEU A 50 -23.84 -13.38 -16.22
N PRO A 51 -23.99 -14.18 -17.30
CA PRO A 51 -25.16 -14.11 -18.18
C PRO A 51 -26.47 -14.59 -17.53
N PHE A 52 -26.40 -15.36 -16.43
CA PHE A 52 -27.57 -15.78 -15.66
C PHE A 52 -27.17 -15.99 -14.19
N GLY A 53 -27.27 -14.98 -13.34
CA GLY A 53 -27.00 -15.14 -11.90
C GLY A 53 -27.17 -13.84 -11.13
N ALA A 54 -27.84 -13.91 -9.98
CA ALA A 54 -27.99 -12.78 -9.06
C ALA A 54 -26.62 -12.14 -8.76
N ARG A 55 -26.57 -10.80 -8.78
CA ARG A 55 -25.40 -10.00 -8.37
C ARG A 55 -24.93 -10.46 -6.98
N ARG A 56 -23.97 -11.37 -6.92
CA ARG A 56 -23.22 -11.63 -5.70
C ARG A 56 -22.19 -10.52 -5.62
N HIS A 57 -22.46 -9.51 -4.79
CA HIS A 57 -21.40 -8.70 -4.21
C HIS A 57 -20.34 -9.68 -3.70
N ALA A 58 -19.19 -9.78 -4.37
CA ALA A 58 -18.05 -10.46 -3.77
C ALA A 58 -17.83 -9.75 -2.42
N PRO A 59 -17.75 -10.48 -1.29
CA PRO A 59 -17.53 -9.85 0.00
C PRO A 59 -16.30 -8.96 -0.17
N GLN A 60 -16.47 -7.66 0.13
CA GLN A 60 -15.37 -6.71 0.05
C GLN A 60 -14.24 -7.32 0.88
N ALA A 61 -13.10 -7.46 0.21
CA ALA A 61 -11.92 -8.03 0.81
C ALA A 61 -11.63 -7.15 2.04
N ASN A 62 -11.84 -7.68 3.24
CA ASN A 62 -11.80 -6.93 4.48
C ASN A 62 -10.33 -6.71 4.88
N TYR A 63 -9.66 -5.81 4.17
CA TYR A 63 -8.26 -5.51 4.35
C TYR A 63 -8.08 -4.03 4.62
N LEU A 64 -7.11 -3.71 5.47
CA LEU A 64 -6.50 -2.40 5.54
C LEU A 64 -5.20 -2.43 4.76
N THR A 65 -4.93 -1.41 3.97
CA THR A 65 -3.75 -1.35 3.12
C THR A 65 -2.98 -0.04 3.27
N LEU A 66 -1.68 -0.13 3.01
CA LEU A 66 -0.77 1.00 2.88
C LEU A 66 0.11 0.74 1.65
N SER A 67 -0.01 1.60 0.65
CA SER A 67 0.68 1.50 -0.64
C SER A 67 1.89 2.42 -0.71
N LEU A 68 3.01 1.88 -1.18
CA LEU A 68 4.24 2.60 -1.52
C LEU A 68 4.73 2.06 -2.87
N ALA A 69 5.59 2.80 -3.57
CA ALA A 69 6.33 2.28 -4.71
C ALA A 69 7.66 1.66 -4.26
N ASN A 70 8.13 0.64 -4.97
CA ASN A 70 9.42 -0.01 -4.73
C ASN A 70 10.58 0.57 -5.56
N ALA A 71 10.28 1.54 -6.44
CA ALA A 71 11.28 2.22 -7.27
C ALA A 71 10.95 3.71 -7.41
N TRP A 72 11.99 4.52 -7.56
CA TRP A 72 11.85 5.92 -7.95
C TRP A 72 11.35 6.01 -9.38
N ASP A 73 10.35 6.87 -9.61
CA ASP A 73 9.79 7.14 -10.92
C ASP A 73 9.08 8.49 -10.91
N GLU A 74 9.59 9.45 -11.68
CA GLU A 74 9.02 10.79 -11.74
C GLU A 74 7.63 10.82 -12.37
N SER A 75 7.29 9.84 -13.21
CA SER A 75 5.95 9.75 -13.80
C SER A 75 4.86 9.53 -12.73
N LEU A 76 5.21 8.97 -11.58
CA LEU A 76 4.28 8.74 -10.48
C LEU A 76 3.76 10.04 -9.84
N PHE A 77 4.50 11.15 -9.96
CA PHE A 77 3.95 12.46 -9.56
C PHE A 77 2.72 12.86 -10.38
N ALA A 78 2.61 12.38 -11.63
CA ALA A 78 1.42 12.60 -12.47
C ALA A 78 0.31 11.56 -12.21
N THR A 79 0.67 10.37 -11.74
CA THR A 79 -0.29 9.30 -11.38
C THR A 79 -1.09 9.66 -10.12
N PHE A 80 -0.42 10.19 -9.09
CA PHE A 80 -1.05 10.54 -7.82
C PHE A 80 -1.50 12.01 -7.83
N ALA A 81 -2.81 12.22 -7.87
CA ALA A 81 -3.40 13.56 -7.97
C ALA A 81 -2.86 14.52 -6.89
N GLY A 82 -2.29 15.64 -7.34
CA GLY A 82 -1.73 16.68 -6.46
C GLY A 82 -0.40 16.31 -5.80
N ALA A 83 0.29 15.24 -6.21
CA ALA A 83 1.61 14.93 -5.69
C ALA A 83 2.65 15.95 -6.18
N ASP A 84 3.26 16.67 -5.23
CA ASP A 84 4.35 17.62 -5.42
C ASP A 84 5.64 17.19 -4.68
N CYS A 85 5.54 16.13 -3.88
CA CYS A 85 6.61 15.64 -3.03
C CYS A 85 6.60 14.10 -2.95
N CYS A 86 7.76 13.53 -2.66
CA CYS A 86 7.98 12.11 -2.46
C CYS A 86 8.74 11.88 -1.16
N LEU A 87 8.20 11.02 -0.30
CA LEU A 87 8.88 10.48 0.87
C LEU A 87 9.73 9.30 0.41
N VAL A 88 11.04 9.41 0.55
CA VAL A 88 12.00 8.35 0.23
C VAL A 88 12.43 7.70 1.53
N VAL A 89 12.05 6.45 1.72
CA VAL A 89 12.47 5.63 2.87
C VAL A 89 13.72 4.85 2.48
N HIS A 90 14.84 5.12 3.14
CA HIS A 90 16.15 4.53 2.85
C HIS A 90 16.39 3.18 3.54
N GLN A 91 15.66 2.91 4.62
CA GLN A 91 15.77 1.68 5.41
C GLN A 91 14.39 0.99 5.44
N ALA A 92 14.02 0.37 4.33
CA ALA A 92 12.70 -0.22 4.17
C ALA A 92 12.40 -1.35 5.17
N GLU A 93 13.43 -2.11 5.59
CA GLU A 93 13.29 -3.16 6.58
C GLU A 93 12.81 -2.60 7.92
N GLU A 94 13.59 -1.68 8.49
CA GLU A 94 13.26 -0.99 9.74
C GLU A 94 11.89 -0.28 9.66
N PHE A 95 11.62 0.41 8.55
CA PHE A 95 10.33 1.06 8.32
C PHE A 95 9.17 0.06 8.37
N GLY A 96 9.28 -1.05 7.65
CA GLY A 96 8.23 -2.07 7.61
C GLY A 96 8.00 -2.72 8.97
N GLU A 97 9.06 -2.99 9.74
CA GLU A 97 8.93 -3.50 11.11
C GLU A 97 8.20 -2.51 12.03
N ARG A 98 8.55 -1.22 11.97
CA ARG A 98 7.90 -0.16 12.75
C ARG A 98 6.41 -0.04 12.40
N ILE A 99 6.06 -0.14 11.11
CA ILE A 99 4.68 -0.15 10.61
C ILE A 99 3.92 -1.35 11.15
N HIS A 100 4.41 -2.58 10.93
CA HIS A 100 3.76 -3.80 11.43
C HIS A 100 3.59 -3.78 12.94
N ARG A 101 4.61 -3.34 13.69
CA ARG A 101 4.53 -3.21 15.15
C ARG A 101 3.46 -2.20 15.58
N ALA A 102 3.33 -1.07 14.89
CA ALA A 102 2.29 -0.09 15.21
C ALA A 102 0.89 -0.61 14.90
N VAL A 103 0.70 -1.31 13.78
CA VAL A 103 -0.59 -1.94 13.47
C VAL A 103 -0.92 -3.05 14.46
N GLN A 104 0.03 -3.92 14.81
CA GLN A 104 -0.19 -4.99 15.78
C GLN A 104 -0.64 -4.46 17.15
N ARG A 105 -0.14 -3.28 17.57
CA ARG A 105 -0.60 -2.63 18.80
C ARG A 105 -2.04 -2.09 18.68
N ALA A 106 -2.37 -1.51 17.52
CA ALA A 106 -3.69 -0.91 17.29
C ALA A 106 -4.77 -1.95 16.97
N LEU A 107 -4.39 -3.05 16.33
CA LEU A 107 -5.25 -4.11 15.81
C LEU A 107 -4.66 -5.50 16.16
N PRO A 108 -4.75 -5.94 17.43
CA PRO A 108 -4.07 -7.16 17.88
C PRO A 108 -4.56 -8.45 17.22
N SER A 109 -5.81 -8.47 16.74
CA SER A 109 -6.46 -9.61 16.08
C SER A 109 -6.35 -9.58 14.55
N TRP A 110 -5.39 -8.83 14.01
CA TRP A 110 -5.17 -8.68 12.57
C TRP A 110 -3.81 -9.26 12.19
N ALA A 111 -3.77 -9.96 11.05
CA ALA A 111 -2.55 -10.52 10.48
C ALA A 111 -2.06 -9.62 9.34
N GLY A 112 -0.79 -9.21 9.40
CA GLY A 112 -0.15 -8.33 8.42
C GLY A 112 0.83 -9.06 7.50
N ILE A 113 0.90 -8.63 6.24
CA ILE A 113 1.91 -9.01 5.27
C ILE A 113 2.26 -7.81 4.40
N ASP A 114 3.49 -7.77 3.89
CA ASP A 114 3.90 -6.83 2.85
C ASP A 114 4.70 -7.51 1.75
N ALA A 115 4.42 -7.12 0.50
CA ALA A 115 5.04 -7.70 -0.68
C ALA A 115 4.84 -6.81 -1.92
N ALA A 116 5.60 -7.11 -2.97
CA ALA A 116 5.37 -6.52 -4.29
C ALA A 116 4.03 -7.01 -4.88
N VAL A 117 3.33 -6.11 -5.57
CA VAL A 117 2.10 -6.45 -6.30
C VAL A 117 2.44 -7.11 -7.63
N SER A 118 1.70 -8.16 -7.97
CA SER A 118 1.78 -8.85 -9.26
C SER A 118 0.85 -8.18 -10.28
N TYR A 119 1.35 -7.96 -11.49
CA TYR A 119 0.63 -7.24 -12.54
C TYR A 119 0.29 -8.15 -13.72
N GLY A 120 -0.99 -8.19 -14.11
CA GLY A 120 -1.47 -8.99 -15.24
C GLY A 120 -1.54 -10.50 -14.96
N VAL A 121 -1.13 -10.94 -13.77
CA VAL A 121 -1.19 -12.31 -13.30
C VAL A 121 -1.68 -12.34 -11.84
N PRO A 122 -2.38 -13.40 -11.40
CA PRO A 122 -2.73 -13.57 -10.00
C PRO A 122 -1.49 -13.74 -9.12
N SER A 123 -1.45 -13.03 -7.99
CA SER A 123 -0.46 -13.22 -6.94
C SER A 123 -0.82 -14.42 -6.06
N PRO A 124 0.18 -15.22 -5.62
CA PRO A 124 -0.05 -16.27 -4.62
C PRO A 124 -0.52 -15.73 -3.26
N LEU A 125 -0.32 -14.43 -2.99
CA LEU A 125 -0.80 -13.74 -1.79
C LEU A 125 -2.26 -13.26 -1.91
N GLY A 126 -2.91 -13.54 -3.05
CA GLY A 126 -4.32 -13.29 -3.27
C GLY A 126 -4.63 -11.95 -3.96
N ALA A 127 -5.92 -11.63 -4.01
CA ALA A 127 -6.45 -10.54 -4.82
C ALA A 127 -5.94 -9.15 -4.40
N ALA A 128 -5.60 -8.94 -3.12
CA ALA A 128 -5.03 -7.68 -2.66
C ALA A 128 -3.69 -7.37 -3.33
N PHE A 129 -2.92 -8.40 -3.66
CA PHE A 129 -1.59 -8.31 -4.28
C PHE A 129 -1.62 -8.53 -5.80
N SER A 130 -2.79 -8.43 -6.42
CA SER A 130 -2.97 -8.66 -7.86
C SER A 130 -3.59 -7.42 -8.52
N LYS A 131 -2.90 -6.82 -9.48
CA LYS A 131 -3.38 -5.67 -10.26
C LYS A 131 -3.34 -5.95 -11.75
N SER A 132 -4.05 -5.12 -12.53
CA SER A 132 -4.05 -5.21 -14.00
C SER A 132 -2.70 -4.81 -14.58
N LYS A 133 -2.36 -5.29 -15.79
CA LYS A 133 -1.12 -4.91 -16.47
C LYS A 133 -0.99 -3.41 -16.74
N GLN A 134 -2.12 -2.70 -16.90
CA GLN A 134 -2.16 -1.25 -17.13
C GLN A 134 -1.61 -0.46 -15.93
N GLN A 135 -1.66 -1.03 -14.73
CA GLN A 135 -1.20 -0.42 -13.48
C GLN A 135 0.26 -0.75 -13.15
N ALA A 136 0.96 -1.50 -14.00
CA ALA A 136 2.33 -1.93 -13.75
C ALA A 136 3.33 -0.76 -13.55
N ALA A 137 3.00 0.43 -14.08
CA ALA A 137 3.77 1.64 -13.86
C ALA A 137 3.83 2.06 -12.37
N GLU A 138 2.84 1.67 -11.56
CA GLU A 138 2.76 2.01 -10.13
C GLU A 138 3.89 1.36 -9.30
N LYS A 139 4.45 0.23 -9.76
CA LYS A 139 5.57 -0.49 -9.12
C LYS A 139 5.35 -0.68 -7.61
N GLU A 140 4.16 -1.13 -7.25
CA GLU A 140 3.66 -1.09 -5.88
C GLU A 140 4.29 -2.16 -4.98
N TRP A 141 4.71 -1.71 -3.80
CA TRP A 141 4.89 -2.48 -2.59
C TRP A 141 3.71 -2.23 -1.66
N LEU A 142 2.92 -3.28 -1.41
CA LEU A 142 1.70 -3.19 -0.65
C LEU A 142 1.92 -3.78 0.74
N PHE A 143 1.58 -3.01 1.77
CA PHE A 143 1.30 -3.55 3.09
C PHE A 143 -0.19 -3.82 3.20
N ALA A 144 -0.58 -5.00 3.69
CA ALA A 144 -1.96 -5.40 3.85
C ALA A 144 -2.17 -6.12 5.19
N TRP A 145 -3.24 -5.76 5.88
CA TRP A 145 -3.69 -6.44 7.10
C TRP A 145 -5.11 -6.93 6.92
N ARG A 146 -5.37 -8.15 7.36
CA ARG A 146 -6.72 -8.72 7.42
C ARG A 146 -7.10 -9.07 8.86
N PRO A 147 -8.36 -8.95 9.24
CA PRO A 147 -8.80 -9.45 10.53
C PRO A 147 -8.73 -10.98 10.52
N MET A 148 -8.38 -11.55 11.67
CA MET A 148 -8.48 -13.00 11.89
C MET A 148 -9.93 -13.45 12.10
N GLN A 149 -10.81 -12.51 12.46
CA GLN A 149 -12.25 -12.71 12.59
C GLN A 149 -12.97 -12.02 11.43
N PRO A 150 -13.70 -12.75 10.57
CA PRO A 150 -14.27 -12.20 9.33
C PRO A 150 -15.30 -11.09 9.56
N GLU A 151 -15.93 -11.05 10.74
CA GLU A 151 -16.94 -10.08 11.15
C GLU A 151 -16.39 -8.64 11.35
N LEU A 152 -15.07 -8.49 11.56
CA LEU A 152 -14.46 -7.21 11.96
C LEU A 152 -14.28 -6.26 10.78
N LEU A 153 -15.13 -5.25 10.62
CA LEU A 153 -15.05 -4.29 9.51
C LEU A 153 -13.75 -3.46 9.48
N ALA A 154 -13.17 -3.33 8.28
CA ALA A 154 -12.07 -2.42 7.98
C ALA A 154 -12.55 -0.97 7.96
N HIS A 155 -12.18 -0.21 9.00
CA HIS A 155 -12.33 1.25 9.02
C HIS A 155 -10.97 1.91 8.76
N PRO A 156 -10.91 3.04 8.02
CA PRO A 156 -9.66 3.76 7.85
C PRO A 156 -9.02 4.06 9.21
N LEU A 157 -7.74 3.73 9.33
CA LEU A 157 -6.99 3.84 10.58
C LEU A 157 -5.73 4.67 10.37
N VAL A 158 -5.50 5.66 11.22
CA VAL A 158 -4.23 6.39 11.26
C VAL A 158 -3.35 5.78 12.34
N ILE A 159 -2.15 5.33 11.96
CA ILE A 159 -1.12 4.84 12.87
C ILE A 159 0.02 5.84 13.00
N ARG A 160 0.75 5.75 14.12
CA ARG A 160 1.96 6.53 14.37
C ARG A 160 3.14 5.60 14.69
N ILE A 161 4.24 5.78 13.97
CA ILE A 161 5.47 5.00 14.14
C ILE A 161 6.63 5.79 14.77
N GLY A 162 6.38 7.05 15.16
CA GLY A 162 7.41 7.99 15.60
C GLY A 162 8.15 8.62 14.41
N SER A 163 8.98 9.63 14.67
CA SER A 163 9.78 10.28 13.61
C SER A 163 10.60 9.24 12.85
N ILE A 164 10.65 9.40 11.53
CA ILE A 164 11.44 8.61 10.60
C ILE A 164 12.50 9.43 9.88
N GLU A 165 12.81 10.65 10.34
CA GLU A 165 13.85 11.52 9.76
C GLU A 165 15.23 10.85 9.70
N GLY A 166 15.54 9.95 10.62
CA GLY A 166 16.79 9.18 10.59
C GLY A 166 16.86 8.10 9.50
N ILE A 167 15.72 7.77 8.88
CA ILE A 167 15.63 6.66 7.91
C ILE A 167 14.94 7.06 6.60
N ALA A 168 14.47 8.30 6.48
CA ALA A 168 13.71 8.80 5.36
C ALA A 168 13.96 10.29 5.12
N GLU A 169 13.75 10.73 3.88
CA GLU A 169 13.83 12.13 3.48
C GLU A 169 12.65 12.53 2.59
N LEU A 170 12.40 13.84 2.45
CA LEU A 170 11.47 14.38 1.46
C LEU A 170 12.20 14.88 0.24
N ARG A 171 11.73 14.49 -0.94
CA ARG A 171 12.18 15.02 -2.24
C ARG A 171 11.03 15.75 -2.91
N SER A 172 11.28 16.98 -3.34
CA SER A 172 10.32 17.72 -4.18
C SER A 172 10.36 17.18 -5.60
N ARG A 173 9.23 17.33 -6.31
CA ARG A 173 9.21 17.17 -7.76
C ARG A 173 10.17 18.18 -8.38
N ALA A 174 11.03 17.74 -9.29
CA ALA A 174 11.87 18.65 -10.07
C ALA A 174 10.98 19.60 -10.90
N ALA A 175 11.40 20.86 -11.02
CA ALA A 175 10.70 21.89 -11.77
C ALA A 175 10.71 21.62 -13.28
#